data_AF-A0A2E0N1E0-F1
#
_entry.id   AF-A0A2E0N1E0-F1
#
_cell.length_a   1.000
_cell.length_b   1.000
_cell.length_c   1.000
_cell.angle_alpha   90.00
_cell.angle_beta   90.00
_cell.angle_gamma   90.00
#
_symmetry.space_group_name_H-M   'P 1'
#
loop_
_entity.id
_entity.type
_entity.pdbx_description
1 polymer ?
#
loop_
_entity_poly.entity_id
_entity_poly.type
_entity_poly.pdbx_seq_one_letter_code
_entity_poly.pdbx_strand_id
1 'polypeptide(L)'
;MTFGDPEFPLLKRDIAYYVRAIQEPSPTINSESIRCKYDAEGKCEEVNICYGDYRTSKEDDCLSMSEERAWSSPIFVDFEEN
;
A
#
# COMPACT_ATOMS: atom_id res chain seq x y z
N MET A 1 -9.87 3.99 -16.73
CA MET A 1 -8.39 4.04 -16.81
C MET A 1 -7.95 3.00 -17.82
N THR A 2 -7.03 3.35 -18.72
CA THR A 2 -6.56 2.46 -19.79
C THR A 2 -5.04 2.50 -19.79
N PHE A 3 -4.42 1.34 -20.03
CA PHE A 3 -2.98 1.18 -20.17
C PHE A 3 -2.65 0.80 -21.62
N GLY A 4 -1.49 1.25 -22.12
CA GLY A 4 -0.95 0.83 -23.41
C GLY A 4 0.57 0.85 -23.38
N ASP A 5 1.19 -0.08 -24.11
CA ASP A 5 2.64 -0.21 -24.27
C ASP A 5 3.01 -0.06 -25.76
N PRO A 6 3.38 1.15 -26.22
CA PRO A 6 3.82 1.38 -27.60
C PRO A 6 5.18 0.74 -27.94
N GLU A 7 5.96 0.34 -26.93
CA GLU A 7 7.29 -0.24 -27.11
C GLU A 7 7.24 -1.75 -27.29
N PHE A 8 6.16 -2.41 -26.88
CA PHE A 8 5.94 -3.86 -27.07
C PHE A 8 6.32 -4.37 -28.48
N PRO A 9 5.81 -3.80 -29.60
CA PRO A 9 6.18 -4.25 -30.94
C PRO A 9 7.64 -3.95 -31.34
N LEU A 10 8.29 -2.97 -30.70
CA LEU A 10 9.70 -2.61 -30.95
C LEU A 10 10.65 -3.57 -30.23
N LEU A 11 10.27 -4.00 -29.03
CA LEU A 11 11.11 -4.82 -28.16
C LEU A 11 11.10 -6.30 -28.53
N LYS A 12 10.09 -6.77 -29.29
CA LYS A 12 10.01 -8.13 -29.84
C LYS A 12 10.28 -9.24 -28.81
N ARG A 13 9.67 -9.12 -27.64
CA ARG A 13 9.91 -10.02 -26.51
C ARG A 13 8.63 -10.26 -25.72
N ASP A 14 8.56 -11.40 -25.06
CA ASP A 14 7.49 -11.67 -24.09
C ASP A 14 7.57 -10.68 -22.93
N ILE A 15 6.39 -10.25 -22.45
CA ILE A 15 6.28 -9.28 -21.36
C ILE A 15 5.25 -9.77 -20.33
N ALA A 16 5.55 -9.50 -19.05
CA ALA A 16 4.59 -9.64 -17.96
C ALA A 16 4.18 -8.25 -17.45
N TYR A 17 2.89 -7.98 -17.41
CA TYR A 17 2.33 -6.76 -16.83
C TYR A 17 1.72 -7.04 -15.46
N TYR A 18 1.77 -6.04 -14.58
CA TYR A 18 1.09 -6.05 -13.29
C TYR A 18 0.28 -4.78 -13.15
N VAL A 19 -0.96 -4.92 -12.68
CA VAL A 19 -1.80 -3.78 -12.31
C VAL A 19 -1.75 -3.62 -10.80
N ARG A 20 -1.44 -2.41 -10.33
CA ARG A 20 -1.51 -2.05 -8.92
C ARG A 20 -2.81 -1.29 -8.67
N ALA A 21 -3.64 -1.82 -7.78
CA ALA A 21 -4.77 -1.09 -7.23
C ALA A 21 -4.39 -0.50 -5.88
N ILE A 22 -4.80 0.75 -5.66
CA ILE A 22 -4.70 1.45 -4.38
C ILE A 22 -6.13 1.83 -4.04
N GLN A 23 -6.63 1.33 -2.91
CA GLN A 23 -7.96 1.66 -2.42
C GLN A 23 -7.95 3.05 -1.77
N GLU A 24 -9.08 3.77 -1.86
CA GLU A 24 -9.30 4.96 -1.03
C GLU A 24 -9.06 4.64 0.45
N PRO A 25 -8.46 5.56 1.22
CA PRO A 25 -8.11 5.30 2.61
C PRO A 25 -9.32 4.78 3.41
N SER A 26 -9.10 3.72 4.19
CA SER A 26 -10.10 3.18 5.10
C SER A 26 -9.51 2.93 6.51
N PRO A 27 -10.33 2.91 7.58
CA PRO A 27 -9.84 2.61 8.92
C PRO A 27 -9.29 1.18 9.00
N THR A 28 -8.02 1.03 9.36
CA THR A 28 -7.34 -0.25 9.45
C THR A 28 -6.67 -0.39 10.81
N ILE A 29 -6.82 -1.55 11.43
CA ILE A 29 -6.19 -1.84 12.73
C ILE A 29 -4.67 -1.89 12.62
N ASN A 30 -4.00 -1.16 13.50
CA ASN A 30 -2.55 -1.09 13.64
C ASN A 30 -1.81 -0.76 12.32
N SER A 31 -2.43 0.05 11.44
CA SER A 31 -1.80 0.45 10.17
C SER A 31 -0.77 1.57 10.31
N GLU A 32 -0.80 2.30 11.43
CA GLU A 32 0.22 3.26 11.85
C GLU A 32 1.08 2.65 12.96
N SER A 33 2.11 1.89 12.55
CA SER A 33 2.93 1.09 13.48
C SER A 33 3.68 1.91 14.52
N ILE A 34 3.96 3.19 14.23
CA ILE A 34 4.57 4.15 15.14
C ILE A 34 3.65 5.37 15.19
N ARG A 35 2.77 5.41 16.20
CA ARG A 35 1.93 6.58 16.47
C ARG A 35 2.71 7.53 17.37
N CYS A 36 2.81 8.79 16.97
CA CYS A 36 3.61 9.80 17.66
C CYS A 36 2.74 10.96 18.11
N LYS A 37 2.96 11.42 19.34
CA LYS A 37 2.49 12.73 19.79
C LYS A 37 3.55 13.76 19.41
N TYR A 38 3.19 14.67 18.53
CA TYR A 38 4.09 15.69 18.01
C TYR A 38 3.97 17.00 18.79
N ASP A 39 5.09 17.70 18.96
CA ASP A 39 5.13 19.06 19.50
C ASP A 39 4.78 20.11 18.42
N ALA A 40 4.83 21.39 18.80
CA ALA A 40 4.58 22.51 17.90
C ALA A 40 5.59 22.63 16.75
N GLU A 41 6.77 22.02 16.87
CA GLU A 41 7.83 22.00 15.88
C GLU A 41 7.77 20.75 14.98
N GLY A 42 6.80 19.84 15.24
CA GLY A 42 6.61 18.61 14.50
C GLY A 42 7.55 17.47 14.92
N LYS A 43 8.22 17.59 16.08
CA LYS A 43 9.05 16.51 16.63
C LYS A 43 8.19 15.59 17.48
N CYS A 44 8.40 14.28 17.32
CA CYS A 44 7.75 13.28 18.15
C CYS A 44 8.32 13.33 19.58
N GLU A 45 7.50 13.74 20.55
CA GLU A 45 7.84 13.78 21.97
C GLU A 45 7.56 12.45 22.67
N GLU A 46 6.54 11.73 22.20
CA GLU A 46 6.07 10.50 22.83
C GLU A 46 5.57 9.51 21.77
N VAL A 47 6.04 8.26 21.87
CA VAL A 47 5.61 7.15 21.01
C VAL A 47 4.51 6.36 21.72
N ASN A 48 3.37 6.24 21.06
CA ASN A 48 2.23 5.45 21.53
C ASN A 48 1.98 4.26 20.59
N ILE A 49 2.73 3.18 20.76
CA ILE A 49 2.54 1.95 19.99
C ILE A 49 1.21 1.29 20.37
N CYS A 50 0.49 0.75 19.39
CA CYS A 50 -0.62 -0.17 19.66
C CYS A 50 -0.06 -1.53 20.07
N TYR A 51 -0.24 -1.90 21.34
CA TYR A 51 0.11 -3.21 21.87
C TYR A 51 -1.12 -4.12 21.90
N GLY A 52 -0.94 -5.39 21.53
CA GLY A 52 -1.98 -6.42 21.67
C GLY A 52 -2.20 -6.92 23.09
N ASP A 53 -1.83 -6.15 24.12
CA ASP A 53 -1.91 -6.51 25.54
C ASP A 53 -2.43 -5.34 26.40
N TYR A 54 -2.36 -5.50 27.73
CA TYR A 54 -2.91 -4.55 28.70
C TYR A 54 -2.30 -3.14 28.66
N ARG A 55 -1.18 -2.92 27.93
CA ARG A 55 -0.55 -1.60 27.79
C ARG A 55 -1.37 -0.64 26.93
N THR A 56 -2.17 -1.17 26.01
CA THR A 56 -3.12 -0.37 25.23
C THR A 56 -4.48 -0.40 25.92
N SER A 57 -5.09 0.78 26.06
CA SER A 57 -6.42 0.92 26.65
C SER A 57 -7.44 0.13 25.81
N LYS A 58 -8.45 -0.44 26.46
CA LYS A 58 -9.50 -1.22 25.77
C LYS A 58 -10.41 -0.35 24.90
N GLU A 59 -10.36 0.96 25.12
CA GLU A 59 -11.08 1.97 24.38
C GLU A 59 -10.30 2.48 23.15
N ASP A 60 -9.03 2.11 23.00
CA ASP A 60 -8.22 2.39 21.82
C ASP A 60 -8.35 1.25 20.81
N ASP A 61 -9.17 1.45 19.77
CA ASP A 61 -9.37 0.48 18.68
C ASP A 61 -8.13 0.31 17.78
N CYS A 62 -7.08 1.12 18.01
CA CYS A 62 -5.86 1.14 17.21
C CYS A 62 -6.09 1.36 15.71
N LEU A 63 -7.11 2.13 15.34
CA LEU A 63 -7.42 2.40 13.94
C LEU A 63 -6.62 3.59 13.43
N SER A 64 -6.12 3.45 12.21
CA SER A 64 -5.54 4.53 11.42
C SER A 64 -5.96 4.37 9.95
N MET A 65 -6.07 5.49 9.23
CA MET A 65 -6.44 5.46 7.81
C MET A 65 -5.29 4.88 7.00
N SER A 66 -5.53 3.81 6.25
CA SER A 66 -4.55 3.21 5.35
C SER A 66 -5.17 2.95 3.99
N GLU A 67 -4.32 3.01 2.97
CA GLU A 67 -4.68 2.64 1.60
C GLU A 67 -4.28 1.19 1.37
N GLU A 68 -5.26 0.29 1.25
CA GLU A 68 -4.99 -1.09 0.89
C GLU A 68 -4.42 -1.19 -0.52
N ARG A 69 -3.46 -2.10 -0.70
CA ARG A 69 -2.71 -2.27 -1.94
C ARG A 69 -2.89 -3.69 -2.44
N ALA A 70 -3.36 -3.82 -3.67
CA ALA A 70 -3.45 -5.10 -4.35
C ALA A 70 -2.66 -5.07 -5.66
N TRP A 71 -2.11 -6.23 -6.01
CA TRP A 71 -1.47 -6.46 -7.29
C TRP A 71 -2.28 -7.51 -8.04
N SER A 72 -2.52 -7.29 -9.32
CA SER A 72 -3.05 -8.35 -10.17
C SER A 72 -2.09 -9.53 -10.21
N SER A 73 -2.60 -10.72 -10.51
CA SER A 73 -1.76 -11.78 -11.06
C SER A 73 -1.00 -11.24 -12.30
N PRO A 74 0.18 -11.79 -12.61
CA PRO A 74 0.89 -11.43 -13.83
C PRO A 74 0.02 -11.66 -15.06
N ILE A 75 0.00 -10.69 -15.95
CA ILE A 75 -0.59 -10.80 -17.28
C ILE A 75 0.55 -11.06 -18.24
N PHE A 76 0.68 -12.31 -18.70
CA PHE A 76 1.69 -12.71 -19.68
C PHE A 76 1.20 -12.41 -21.09
N VAL A 77 2.05 -11.75 -21.87
CA VAL A 77 1.82 -11.48 -23.28
C VAL A 77 3.05 -11.98 -24.04
N ASP A 78 2.85 -13.03 -24.82
CA ASP A 78 3.90 -13.60 -25.65
C ASP A 78 4.03 -12.79 -26.94
N PHE A 79 5.25 -12.61 -27.41
CA PHE A 79 5.51 -11.95 -28.67
C PHE A 79 5.53 -12.97 -29.81
N GLU A 80 4.57 -12.87 -30.72
CA GLU A 80 4.56 -13.69 -31.94
C GLU A 80 5.16 -12.92 -33.13
N GLU A 81 6.21 -13.48 -33.74
CA GLU A 81 6.66 -13.04 -35.07
C GLU A 81 5.75 -13.68 -36.14
N ASN A 82 5.13 -12.85 -36.97
CA ASN A 82 4.42 -13.29 -38.19
C ASN A 82 5.40 -13.88 -39.21
#